data_AF-A0A9X2BNM2-F1
#
_entry.id   AF-A0A9X2BNM2-F1
#
_cell.length_a   1.000
_cell.length_b   1.000
_cell.length_c   1.000
_cell.angle_alpha   90.00
_cell.angle_beta   90.00
_cell.angle_gamma   90.00
#
_symmetry.space_group_name_H-M   'P 1'
#
loop_
_entity.id
_entity.type
_entity.pdbx_description
1 polymer ?
#
loop_
_entity_poly.entity_id
_entity_poly.type
_entity_poly.pdbx_seq_one_letter_code
_entity_poly.pdbx_strand_id
1 'polypeptide(L)'
;MIKKSIKILALLFFSCLSAQDKPVETVYFEFDKFNLYEDQVKGILNFLKNTDTTKVESIQIYGYCDDRGANDYNYELSRKRVNTVQNILTEAGFNKNKIMIFEGKGRVLLKKEEESNLSETRSKNRRVDLFLVKKNSFGKGIYNSFQENHKTGDRIYLEKILFRMGSSKLTEQSKKELDKIVTLLQQQKTMEFKIIGHVCCTPSYFNDAIDKETLQRKLSLNRAKNVYKYLLDKGINSLRMRYAGYGNKFPLGQGEELDRRVEFLILKI
;
A
#
# COMPACT_ATOMS: atom_id res chain seq x y z
N MET A 1 -27.27 19.23 52.87
CA MET A 1 -25.82 19.31 52.64
C MET A 1 -25.37 18.10 51.84
N ILE A 2 -24.90 18.33 50.63
CA ILE A 2 -24.71 17.34 49.55
C ILE A 2 -23.34 16.65 49.73
N LYS A 3 -23.33 15.32 49.88
CA LYS A 3 -22.11 14.51 49.70
C LYS A 3 -21.86 14.36 48.20
N LYS A 4 -20.84 15.04 47.65
CA LYS A 4 -20.35 14.81 46.29
C LYS A 4 -19.20 13.81 46.32
N SER A 5 -19.46 12.63 45.78
CA SER A 5 -18.52 11.56 45.53
C SER A 5 -17.55 11.96 44.42
N ILE A 6 -16.24 11.97 44.69
CA ILE A 6 -15.21 12.14 43.67
C ILE A 6 -15.00 10.78 43.00
N LYS A 7 -15.50 10.60 41.78
CA LYS A 7 -15.12 9.48 40.92
C LYS A 7 -13.87 9.90 40.15
N ILE A 8 -12.74 9.30 40.51
CA ILE A 8 -11.50 9.37 39.73
C ILE A 8 -11.76 8.61 38.43
N LEU A 9 -11.89 9.35 37.33
CA LEU A 9 -11.96 8.82 35.98
C LEU A 9 -10.53 8.41 35.58
N ALA A 10 -10.21 7.12 35.67
CA ALA A 10 -8.99 6.58 35.12
C ALA A 10 -8.99 6.79 33.60
N LEU A 11 -8.12 7.67 33.12
CA LEU A 11 -7.86 7.85 31.69
C LEU A 11 -7.27 6.52 31.16
N LEU A 12 -8.08 5.78 30.40
CA LEU A 12 -7.61 4.68 29.57
C LEU A 12 -6.72 5.26 28.46
N PHE A 13 -5.40 5.22 28.69
CA PHE A 13 -4.42 5.32 27.61
C PHE A 13 -4.65 4.13 26.67
N PHE A 14 -5.42 4.35 25.60
CA PHE A 14 -5.41 3.47 24.44
C PHE A 14 -4.05 3.64 23.77
N SER A 15 -3.07 2.83 24.19
CA SER A 15 -1.92 2.55 23.36
C SER A 15 -2.42 1.85 22.11
N CYS A 16 -2.43 2.56 20.98
CA CYS A 16 -2.54 1.93 19.66
C CYS A 16 -1.30 1.06 19.46
N LEU A 17 -1.38 -0.20 19.91
CA LEU A 17 -0.55 -1.27 19.41
C LEU A 17 -0.90 -1.42 17.93
N SER A 18 -0.08 -0.85 17.05
CA SER A 18 -0.12 -1.17 15.63
C SER A 18 0.31 -2.64 15.50
N ALA A 19 -0.66 -3.56 15.46
CA ALA A 19 -0.41 -4.91 15.02
C ALA A 19 -0.05 -4.83 13.53
N GLN A 20 1.24 -4.93 13.22
CA GLN A 20 1.69 -5.03 11.84
C GLN A 20 1.20 -6.39 11.31
N ASP A 21 0.45 -6.37 10.20
CA ASP A 21 -0.08 -7.59 9.60
C ASP A 21 1.06 -8.60 9.38
N LYS A 22 0.83 -9.87 9.71
CA LYS A 22 1.82 -10.93 9.50
C LYS A 22 1.78 -11.40 8.04
N PRO A 23 2.93 -11.76 7.45
CA PRO A 23 2.94 -12.37 6.14
C PRO A 23 2.13 -13.66 6.15
N VAL A 24 1.41 -13.90 5.06
CA VAL A 24 0.69 -15.16 4.85
C VAL A 24 1.61 -16.29 4.42
N GLU A 25 2.77 -15.93 3.84
CA GLU A 25 3.80 -16.84 3.38
C GLU A 25 5.11 -16.06 3.35
N THR A 26 6.20 -16.71 3.79
CA THR A 26 7.54 -16.15 3.75
C THR A 26 8.47 -17.11 3.01
N VAL A 27 9.07 -16.61 1.94
CA VAL A 27 9.99 -17.35 1.10
C VAL A 27 11.42 -16.95 1.45
N TYR A 28 12.26 -17.91 1.80
CA TYR A 28 13.64 -17.66 2.22
C TYR A 28 14.63 -17.87 1.08
N PHE A 29 15.73 -17.12 1.14
CA PHE A 29 16.80 -17.13 0.15
C PHE A 29 18.15 -17.35 0.83
N GLU A 30 19.03 -18.03 0.11
CA GLU A 30 20.42 -18.11 0.52
C GLU A 30 21.15 -16.78 0.43
N PHE A 31 22.30 -16.75 1.09
CA PHE A 31 23.20 -15.62 1.00
C PHE A 31 23.53 -15.31 -0.45
N ASP A 32 23.31 -14.04 -0.82
CA ASP A 32 23.61 -13.51 -2.15
C ASP A 32 22.87 -14.17 -3.33
N LYS A 33 21.79 -14.92 -3.05
CA LYS A 33 20.98 -15.59 -4.09
C LYS A 33 19.62 -14.96 -4.26
N PHE A 34 19.11 -15.03 -5.50
CA PHE A 34 17.73 -14.70 -5.86
C PHE A 34 17.01 -15.84 -6.59
N ASN A 35 17.69 -16.93 -6.89
CA ASN A 35 17.08 -18.19 -7.28
C ASN A 35 16.60 -18.95 -6.03
N LEU A 36 15.55 -19.74 -6.18
CA LEU A 36 14.97 -20.54 -5.10
C LEU A 36 15.32 -22.01 -5.25
N TYR A 37 15.47 -22.70 -4.13
CA TYR A 37 15.50 -24.16 -4.09
C TYR A 37 14.08 -24.74 -4.16
N GLU A 38 14.01 -26.01 -4.53
CA GLU A 38 12.75 -26.70 -4.81
C GLU A 38 11.75 -26.61 -3.65
N ASP A 39 12.20 -26.71 -2.40
CA ASP A 39 11.32 -26.65 -1.23
C ASP A 39 10.65 -25.28 -1.06
N GLN A 40 11.37 -24.19 -1.36
CA GLN A 40 10.81 -22.84 -1.31
C GLN A 40 9.80 -22.63 -2.45
N VAL A 41 10.05 -23.21 -3.63
CA VAL A 41 9.08 -23.20 -4.74
C VAL A 41 7.83 -23.99 -4.35
N LYS A 42 7.97 -25.18 -3.77
CA LYS A 42 6.86 -25.98 -3.25
C LYS A 42 6.04 -25.22 -2.21
N GLY A 43 6.69 -24.46 -1.32
CA GLY A 43 6.03 -23.58 -0.35
C GLY A 43 5.08 -22.59 -1.04
N ILE A 44 5.58 -21.86 -2.04
CA ILE A 44 4.78 -20.91 -2.84
C ILE A 44 3.59 -21.60 -3.52
N LEU A 45 3.81 -22.76 -4.14
CA LEU A 45 2.77 -23.50 -4.85
C LEU A 45 1.70 -24.04 -3.89
N ASN A 46 2.10 -24.55 -2.72
CA ASN A 46 1.18 -25.01 -1.69
C ASN A 46 0.35 -23.84 -1.12
N PHE A 47 1.00 -22.71 -0.86
CA PHE A 47 0.32 -21.47 -0.47
C PHE A 47 -0.76 -21.10 -1.49
N LEU A 48 -0.43 -21.06 -2.78
CA LEU A 48 -1.39 -20.74 -3.83
C LEU A 48 -2.54 -21.75 -3.91
N LYS A 49 -2.24 -23.05 -3.85
CA LYS A 49 -3.24 -24.13 -3.89
C LYS A 49 -4.24 -24.03 -2.73
N ASN A 50 -3.76 -23.66 -1.55
CA ASN A 50 -4.57 -23.56 -0.33
C ASN A 50 -5.25 -22.20 -0.17
N THR A 51 -4.96 -21.25 -1.06
CA THR A 51 -5.54 -19.90 -1.03
C THR A 51 -6.79 -19.84 -1.88
N ASP A 52 -7.91 -19.44 -1.26
CA ASP A 52 -9.15 -19.10 -1.98
C ASP A 52 -8.98 -17.77 -2.73
N THR A 53 -8.46 -17.85 -3.95
CA THR A 53 -8.16 -16.69 -4.80
C THR A 53 -9.41 -15.87 -5.18
N THR A 54 -10.62 -16.40 -4.98
CA THR A 54 -11.88 -15.65 -5.19
C THR A 54 -12.09 -14.59 -4.12
N LYS A 55 -11.57 -14.83 -2.91
CA LYS A 55 -11.60 -13.92 -1.75
C LYS A 55 -10.34 -13.07 -1.63
N VAL A 56 -9.33 -13.34 -2.44
CA VAL A 56 -8.13 -12.51 -2.56
C VAL A 56 -8.40 -11.39 -3.54
N GLU A 57 -8.27 -10.17 -3.05
CA GLU A 57 -8.28 -8.97 -3.88
C GLU A 57 -6.90 -8.81 -4.52
N SER A 58 -5.85 -8.88 -3.70
CA SER A 58 -4.48 -8.78 -4.20
C SER A 58 -3.44 -9.46 -3.32
N ILE A 59 -2.24 -9.58 -3.89
CA ILE A 59 -1.02 -9.99 -3.19
C ILE A 59 -0.02 -8.83 -3.23
N GLN A 60 0.58 -8.55 -2.08
CA GLN A 60 1.74 -7.69 -1.94
C GLN A 60 2.97 -8.56 -1.67
N ILE A 61 4.09 -8.23 -2.31
CA ILE A 61 5.32 -9.01 -2.29
C ILE A 61 6.47 -8.06 -1.91
N TYR A 62 7.11 -8.31 -0.78
CA TYR A 62 8.19 -7.48 -0.27
C TYR A 62 9.46 -8.30 -0.09
N GLY A 63 10.53 -7.93 -0.78
CA GLY A 63 11.82 -8.62 -0.69
C GLY A 63 12.78 -7.91 0.23
N TYR A 64 13.58 -8.68 0.94
CA TYR A 64 14.53 -8.19 1.92
C TYR A 64 15.89 -8.89 1.74
N CYS A 65 16.94 -8.21 2.17
CA CYS A 65 18.28 -8.76 2.33
C CYS A 65 18.72 -8.68 3.79
N ASP A 66 19.77 -9.42 4.14
CA ASP A 66 20.42 -9.24 5.43
C ASP A 66 21.19 -7.91 5.51
N ASP A 67 21.79 -7.63 6.67
CA ASP A 67 22.44 -6.34 6.97
C ASP A 67 23.72 -6.06 6.16
N ARG A 68 24.26 -7.09 5.48
CA ARG A 68 25.58 -7.03 4.82
C ARG A 68 25.49 -6.53 3.40
N GLY A 69 26.55 -5.85 2.95
CA GLY A 69 26.66 -5.30 1.60
C GLY A 69 26.14 -3.87 1.47
N ALA A 70 26.41 -3.26 0.31
CA ALA A 70 26.02 -1.87 0.04
C ALA A 70 24.48 -1.71 -0.05
N ASN A 71 24.00 -0.50 0.24
CA ASN A 71 22.57 -0.17 0.15
C ASN A 71 21.99 -0.50 -1.24
N ASP A 72 22.59 0.05 -2.30
CA ASP A 72 22.10 -0.08 -3.66
C ASP A 72 22.15 -1.54 -4.13
N TYR A 73 23.20 -2.26 -3.75
CA TYR A 73 23.32 -3.68 -4.03
C TYR A 73 22.17 -4.49 -3.43
N ASN A 74 21.90 -4.30 -2.14
CA ASN A 74 20.82 -5.00 -1.44
C ASN A 74 19.44 -4.60 -1.98
N TYR A 75 19.27 -3.35 -2.37
CA TYR A 75 18.05 -2.90 -3.05
C TYR A 75 17.84 -3.67 -4.34
N GLU A 76 18.84 -3.75 -5.22
CA GLU A 76 18.76 -4.53 -6.46
C GLU A 76 18.54 -6.03 -6.23
N LEU A 77 19.27 -6.64 -5.27
CA LEU A 77 19.14 -8.05 -4.94
C LEU A 77 17.73 -8.37 -4.43
N SER A 78 17.19 -7.55 -3.52
CA SER A 78 15.82 -7.73 -3.03
C SER A 78 14.78 -7.57 -4.13
N ARG A 79 14.98 -6.67 -5.11
CA ARG A 79 14.10 -6.58 -6.30
C ARG A 79 14.15 -7.85 -7.15
N LYS A 80 15.34 -8.42 -7.38
CA LYS A 80 15.49 -9.68 -8.12
C LYS A 80 14.75 -10.83 -7.42
N ARG A 81 14.83 -10.93 -6.09
CA ARG A 81 14.10 -11.94 -5.29
C ARG A 81 12.59 -11.82 -5.45
N VAL A 82 12.07 -10.60 -5.38
CA VAL A 82 10.65 -10.32 -5.60
C VAL A 82 10.21 -10.76 -7.01
N ASN A 83 11.01 -10.45 -8.04
CA ASN A 83 10.71 -10.85 -9.41
C ASN A 83 10.69 -12.37 -9.57
N THR A 84 11.60 -13.10 -8.91
CA THR A 84 11.60 -14.57 -8.90
C THR A 84 10.27 -15.11 -8.35
N VAL A 85 9.83 -14.62 -7.20
CA VAL A 85 8.55 -15.06 -6.59
C VAL A 85 7.37 -14.68 -7.48
N GLN A 86 7.35 -13.46 -8.03
CA GLN A 86 6.31 -13.00 -8.95
C GLN A 86 6.17 -13.91 -10.17
N ASN A 87 7.29 -14.30 -10.79
CA ASN A 87 7.29 -15.18 -11.94
C ASN A 87 6.69 -16.54 -11.59
N ILE A 88 7.12 -17.15 -10.48
CA ILE A 88 6.58 -18.43 -10.00
C ILE A 88 5.06 -18.34 -9.75
N LEU A 89 4.60 -17.28 -9.07
CA LEU A 89 3.17 -17.08 -8.83
C LEU A 89 2.38 -16.98 -10.15
N THR A 90 2.92 -16.23 -11.11
CA THR A 90 2.27 -16.01 -12.41
C THR A 90 2.26 -17.29 -13.27
N GLU A 91 3.36 -18.03 -13.30
CA GLU A 91 3.50 -19.32 -13.99
C GLU A 91 2.57 -20.38 -13.38
N ALA A 92 2.37 -20.34 -12.06
CA ALA A 92 1.40 -21.17 -11.35
C ALA A 92 -0.07 -20.75 -11.58
N GLY A 93 -0.32 -19.74 -12.42
CA GLY A 93 -1.67 -19.30 -12.80
C GLY A 93 -2.26 -18.19 -11.93
N PHE A 94 -1.50 -17.60 -11.00
CA PHE A 94 -1.96 -16.43 -10.26
C PHE A 94 -2.12 -15.24 -11.21
N ASN A 95 -3.28 -14.58 -11.16
CA ASN A 95 -3.56 -13.45 -12.03
C ASN A 95 -2.62 -12.28 -11.72
N LYS A 96 -1.71 -11.97 -12.65
CA LYS A 96 -0.75 -10.85 -12.53
C LYS A 96 -1.42 -9.51 -12.20
N ASN A 97 -2.66 -9.29 -12.63
CA ASN A 97 -3.41 -8.06 -12.34
C ASN A 97 -3.79 -7.90 -10.87
N LYS A 98 -3.74 -8.98 -10.08
CA LYS A 98 -3.91 -9.01 -8.63
C LYS A 98 -2.59 -8.89 -7.86
N ILE A 99 -1.44 -8.83 -8.53
CA ILE A 99 -0.15 -8.53 -7.88
C ILE A 99 0.01 -7.00 -7.87
N MET A 100 -0.21 -6.38 -6.72
CA MET A 100 -0.29 -4.91 -6.62
C MET A 100 1.03 -4.26 -6.25
N ILE A 101 1.76 -4.87 -5.32
CA ILE A 101 3.00 -4.31 -4.77
C ILE A 101 4.07 -5.38 -4.89
N PHE A 102 5.19 -5.01 -5.50
CA PHE A 102 6.34 -5.88 -5.69
C PHE A 102 7.61 -5.02 -5.51
N GLU A 103 8.13 -4.98 -4.28
CA GLU A 103 9.17 -4.04 -3.90
C GLU A 103 10.35 -4.73 -3.21
N GLY A 104 11.55 -4.48 -3.72
CA GLY A 104 12.78 -4.76 -2.99
C GLY A 104 13.00 -3.70 -1.92
N LYS A 105 12.95 -4.08 -0.65
CA LYS A 105 13.16 -3.20 0.51
C LYS A 105 14.63 -3.01 0.87
N GLY A 106 15.54 -3.74 0.24
CA GLY A 106 16.96 -3.69 0.57
C GLY A 106 17.29 -4.41 1.87
N ARG A 107 18.34 -3.95 2.55
CA ARG A 107 18.87 -4.60 3.76
C ARG A 107 18.02 -4.31 4.99
N VAL A 108 17.88 -5.33 5.84
CA VAL A 108 17.31 -5.20 7.18
C VAL A 108 18.45 -5.05 8.18
N LEU A 109 18.48 -3.93 8.89
CA LEU A 109 19.48 -3.68 9.94
C LEU A 109 19.18 -4.54 11.17
N LEU A 110 20.23 -5.09 11.77
CA LEU A 110 20.14 -5.86 13.00
C LEU A 110 19.80 -4.95 14.18
N LYS A 111 18.96 -5.45 15.09
CA LYS A 111 18.74 -4.82 16.40
C LYS A 111 19.78 -5.33 17.40
N LYS A 112 20.13 -4.51 18.39
CA LYS A 112 21.12 -4.86 19.43
C LYS A 112 20.83 -6.20 20.13
N GLU A 113 19.56 -6.53 20.31
CA GLU A 113 19.10 -7.77 20.96
C GLU A 113 19.29 -9.01 20.08
N GLU A 114 19.45 -8.84 18.77
CA GLU A 114 19.55 -9.92 17.77
C GLU A 114 21.02 -10.31 17.47
N GLU A 115 21.98 -9.65 18.12
CA GLU A 115 23.42 -9.85 17.93
C GLU A 115 23.93 -11.19 18.51
N SER A 116 23.16 -11.82 19.40
CA SER A 116 23.52 -13.12 19.99
C SER A 116 23.36 -14.31 19.04
N ASN A 117 22.58 -14.16 17.95
CA ASN A 117 22.34 -15.21 16.96
C ASN A 117 22.32 -14.65 15.53
N LEU A 118 23.44 -14.06 15.12
CA LEU A 118 23.59 -13.35 13.84
C LEU A 118 23.28 -14.23 12.63
N SER A 119 23.74 -15.48 12.63
CA SER A 119 23.58 -16.37 11.46
C SER A 119 22.10 -16.64 11.18
N GLU A 120 21.34 -16.98 12.22
CA GLU A 120 19.92 -17.27 12.11
C GLU A 120 19.12 -16.00 11.76
N THR A 121 19.38 -14.88 12.44
CA THR A 121 18.71 -13.60 12.14
C THR A 121 18.94 -13.18 10.70
N ARG A 122 20.18 -13.29 10.19
CA ARG A 122 20.49 -12.99 8.79
C ARG A 122 19.75 -13.92 7.85
N SER A 123 19.69 -15.22 8.15
CA SER A 123 18.92 -16.18 7.35
C SER A 123 17.45 -15.79 7.26
N LYS A 124 16.85 -15.43 8.39
CA LYS A 124 15.46 -14.95 8.45
C LYS A 124 15.26 -13.63 7.70
N ASN A 125 16.26 -12.76 7.61
CA ASN A 125 16.18 -11.49 6.88
C ASN A 125 16.34 -11.63 5.36
N ARG A 126 16.94 -12.72 4.87
CA ARG A 126 17.00 -13.03 3.45
C ARG A 126 15.68 -13.66 3.01
N ARG A 127 14.66 -12.83 2.82
CA ARG A 127 13.31 -13.32 2.57
C ARG A 127 12.52 -12.48 1.60
N VAL A 128 11.44 -13.06 1.09
CA VAL A 128 10.33 -12.37 0.44
C VAL A 128 9.06 -12.70 1.21
N ASP A 129 8.39 -11.66 1.68
CA ASP A 129 7.14 -11.77 2.43
C ASP A 129 5.96 -11.51 1.49
N LEU A 130 4.98 -12.42 1.51
CA LEU A 130 3.72 -12.30 0.80
C LEU A 130 2.63 -11.89 1.78
N PHE A 131 1.83 -10.91 1.39
CA PHE A 131 0.65 -10.47 2.15
C PHE A 131 -0.58 -10.58 1.26
N LEU A 132 -1.60 -11.28 1.75
CA LEU A 132 -2.91 -11.30 1.09
C LEU A 132 -3.71 -10.09 1.55
N VAL A 133 -4.18 -9.31 0.59
CA VAL A 133 -5.28 -8.39 0.80
C VAL A 133 -6.56 -9.14 0.46
N LYS A 134 -7.37 -9.46 1.47
CA LYS A 134 -8.69 -10.04 1.24
C LYS A 134 -9.61 -8.99 0.60
N LYS A 135 -10.61 -9.45 -0.14
CA LYS A 135 -11.71 -8.59 -0.57
C LYS A 135 -12.35 -7.92 0.64
N ASN A 136 -12.58 -6.61 0.56
CA ASN A 136 -13.17 -5.79 1.61
C ASN A 136 -12.36 -5.72 2.93
N SER A 137 -11.03 -5.99 2.90
CA SER A 137 -10.17 -5.98 4.11
C SER A 137 -10.07 -4.63 4.83
N PHE A 138 -10.37 -3.53 4.14
CA PHE A 138 -10.25 -2.20 4.70
C PHE A 138 -11.44 -1.80 5.60
N GLY A 139 -12.39 -2.71 5.82
CA GLY A 139 -13.62 -2.46 6.56
C GLY A 139 -14.80 -2.14 5.65
N LYS A 140 -16.00 -2.05 6.25
CA LYS A 140 -17.25 -1.80 5.51
C LYS A 140 -17.17 -0.44 4.80
N GLY A 141 -17.37 -0.43 3.48
CA GLY A 141 -17.37 0.79 2.68
C GLY A 141 -16.00 1.26 2.20
N ILE A 142 -14.94 0.44 2.29
CA ILE A 142 -13.63 0.76 1.71
C ILE A 142 -13.24 -0.31 0.67
N TYR A 143 -13.01 0.15 -0.55
CA TYR A 143 -12.74 -0.62 -1.75
C TYR A 143 -11.41 -0.18 -2.35
N ASN A 144 -10.81 -1.02 -3.18
CA ASN A 144 -9.57 -0.75 -3.91
C ASN A 144 -9.81 -0.59 -5.43
N SER A 145 -11.06 -0.72 -5.85
CA SER A 145 -11.52 -0.56 -7.22
C SER A 145 -13.00 -0.18 -7.24
N PHE A 146 -13.45 0.40 -8.35
CA PHE A 146 -14.85 0.72 -8.56
C PHE A 146 -15.70 -0.56 -8.65
N GLN A 147 -16.86 -0.53 -8.00
CA GLN A 147 -17.88 -1.56 -7.97
C GLN A 147 -19.16 -1.05 -8.63
N GLU A 148 -20.03 -1.97 -9.06
CA GLU A 148 -21.31 -1.63 -9.69
C GLU A 148 -22.23 -0.82 -8.75
N ASN A 149 -22.25 -1.16 -7.45
CA ASN A 149 -23.21 -0.65 -6.47
C ASN A 149 -22.53 0.04 -5.27
N HIS A 150 -21.84 1.15 -5.54
CA HIS A 150 -21.34 2.00 -4.46
C HIS A 150 -22.47 2.67 -3.67
N LYS A 151 -22.14 3.18 -2.49
CA LYS A 151 -23.01 4.01 -1.64
C LYS A 151 -22.28 5.28 -1.23
N THR A 152 -23.05 6.31 -0.88
CA THR A 152 -22.51 7.51 -0.25
C THR A 152 -21.70 7.14 0.99
N GLY A 153 -20.50 7.69 1.11
CA GLY A 153 -19.54 7.41 2.18
C GLY A 153 -18.50 6.35 1.83
N ASP A 154 -18.70 5.60 0.74
CA ASP A 154 -17.72 4.61 0.29
C ASP A 154 -16.39 5.28 -0.08
N ARG A 155 -15.29 4.60 0.23
CA ARG A 155 -13.93 4.99 -0.18
C ARG A 155 -13.40 4.00 -1.21
N ILE A 156 -12.77 4.51 -2.25
CA ILE A 156 -12.16 3.73 -3.32
C ILE A 156 -10.68 4.12 -3.39
N TYR A 157 -9.81 3.31 -2.80
CA TYR A 157 -8.37 3.42 -2.92
C TYR A 157 -7.94 3.13 -4.35
N LEU A 158 -7.21 4.06 -4.97
CA LEU A 158 -6.74 3.90 -6.35
C LEU A 158 -5.34 3.26 -6.37
N GLU A 159 -5.30 1.96 -6.10
CA GLU A 159 -4.04 1.23 -5.87
C GLU A 159 -3.02 1.33 -7.01
N LYS A 160 -3.47 1.45 -8.25
CA LYS A 160 -2.61 1.51 -9.44
C LYS A 160 -2.25 2.93 -9.86
N ILE A 161 -2.70 3.93 -9.09
CA ILE A 161 -2.38 5.34 -9.30
C ILE A 161 -1.17 5.70 -8.44
N LEU A 162 -0.02 5.31 -8.98
CA LEU A 162 1.28 5.43 -8.34
C LEU A 162 1.94 6.79 -8.62
N PHE A 163 2.68 7.27 -7.62
CA PHE A 163 3.52 8.46 -7.72
C PHE A 163 4.95 8.10 -7.36
N ARG A 164 5.93 8.70 -8.07
CA ARG A 164 7.33 8.60 -7.63
C ARG A 164 7.50 9.24 -6.24
N MET A 165 8.50 8.78 -5.49
CA MET A 165 8.79 9.32 -4.16
C MET A 165 8.96 10.84 -4.19
N GLY A 166 8.18 11.54 -3.36
CA GLY A 166 8.18 13.01 -3.26
C GLY A 166 7.53 13.74 -4.44
N SER A 167 7.01 13.03 -5.45
CA SER A 167 6.44 13.64 -6.65
C SER A 167 4.92 13.61 -6.64
N SER A 168 4.29 14.65 -7.16
CA SER A 168 2.85 14.68 -7.47
C SER A 168 2.56 14.38 -8.95
N LYS A 169 3.59 14.16 -9.77
CA LYS A 169 3.43 13.91 -11.21
C LYS A 169 2.88 12.50 -11.46
N LEU A 170 1.82 12.42 -12.27
CA LEU A 170 1.26 11.15 -12.73
C LEU A 170 2.22 10.47 -13.71
N THR A 171 2.49 9.19 -13.47
CA THR A 171 3.24 8.34 -14.41
C THR A 171 2.38 7.93 -15.60
N GLU A 172 2.98 7.54 -16.72
CA GLU A 172 2.23 7.03 -17.88
C GLU A 172 1.40 5.78 -17.54
N GLN A 173 1.91 4.90 -16.66
CA GLN A 173 1.15 3.75 -16.18
C GLN A 173 -0.09 4.19 -15.40
N SER A 174 0.05 5.18 -14.51
CA SER A 174 -1.07 5.71 -13.74
C SER A 174 -2.10 6.42 -14.63
N LYS A 175 -1.67 7.09 -15.70
CA LYS A 175 -2.60 7.67 -16.68
C LYS A 175 -3.43 6.59 -17.38
N LYS A 176 -2.82 5.47 -17.80
CA LYS A 176 -3.55 4.33 -18.38
C LYS A 176 -4.59 3.75 -17.43
N GLU A 177 -4.28 3.68 -16.14
CA GLU A 177 -5.24 3.22 -15.14
C GLU A 177 -6.34 4.26 -14.86
N LEU A 178 -6.01 5.56 -14.87
CA LEU A 178 -7.01 6.63 -14.81
C LEU A 178 -7.94 6.63 -16.02
N ASP A 179 -7.46 6.29 -17.22
CA ASP A 179 -8.32 6.17 -18.40
C ASP A 179 -9.41 5.11 -18.23
N LYS A 180 -9.11 3.98 -17.56
CA LYS A 180 -10.14 2.98 -17.21
C LYS A 180 -11.17 3.55 -16.24
N ILE A 181 -10.71 4.33 -15.25
CA ILE A 181 -11.59 5.00 -14.28
C ILE A 181 -12.47 6.05 -14.97
N VAL A 182 -11.92 6.80 -15.94
CA VAL A 182 -12.68 7.78 -16.73
C VAL A 182 -13.86 7.10 -17.42
N THR A 183 -13.64 5.96 -18.08
CA THR A 183 -14.73 5.21 -18.74
C THR A 183 -15.85 4.86 -17.77
N LEU A 184 -15.51 4.40 -16.56
CA LEU A 184 -16.50 4.08 -15.52
C LEU A 184 -17.25 5.33 -15.02
N LEU A 185 -16.54 6.42 -14.76
CA LEU A 185 -17.13 7.69 -14.30
C LEU A 185 -18.02 8.36 -15.37
N GLN A 186 -17.75 8.11 -16.65
CA GLN A 186 -18.59 8.53 -17.77
C GLN A 186 -19.89 7.72 -17.87
N GLN A 187 -19.87 6.45 -17.49
CA GLN A 187 -21.06 5.61 -17.38
C GLN A 187 -21.91 6.01 -16.16
N GLN A 188 -21.27 6.27 -15.01
CA GLN A 188 -21.91 6.66 -13.77
C GLN A 188 -22.08 8.19 -13.66
N LYS A 189 -22.96 8.78 -14.50
CA LYS A 189 -23.03 10.25 -14.68
C LYS A 189 -23.46 11.07 -13.46
N THR A 190 -24.12 10.46 -12.48
CA THR A 190 -24.67 11.14 -11.30
C THR A 190 -23.74 11.12 -10.08
N MET A 191 -22.74 10.25 -10.09
CA MET A 191 -21.83 10.07 -8.95
C MET A 191 -21.00 11.34 -8.70
N GLU A 192 -21.07 11.85 -7.47
CA GLU A 192 -20.21 12.93 -6.95
C GLU A 192 -19.18 12.33 -5.99
N PHE A 193 -17.92 12.76 -6.09
CA PHE A 193 -16.84 12.20 -5.29
C PHE A 193 -15.77 13.24 -4.94
N LYS A 194 -15.02 12.95 -3.86
CA LYS A 194 -13.87 13.73 -3.40
C LYS A 194 -12.59 12.91 -3.56
N ILE A 195 -11.63 13.45 -4.26
CA ILE A 195 -10.31 12.88 -4.47
C ILE A 195 -9.41 13.27 -3.29
N ILE A 196 -8.89 12.30 -2.55
CA ILE A 196 -8.12 12.54 -1.35
C ILE A 196 -6.71 11.98 -1.55
N GLY A 197 -5.70 12.83 -1.37
CA GLY A 197 -4.30 12.42 -1.42
C GLY A 197 -3.73 12.22 -0.03
N HIS A 198 -2.82 11.26 0.09
CA HIS A 198 -2.11 10.89 1.30
C HIS A 198 -0.61 10.82 1.04
N VAL A 199 0.16 11.03 2.10
CA VAL A 199 1.61 10.83 2.11
C VAL A 199 2.03 10.01 3.32
N CYS A 200 3.12 9.28 3.16
CA CYS A 200 3.77 8.55 4.23
C CYS A 200 4.93 9.36 4.85
N CYS A 201 5.50 8.82 5.93
CA CYS A 201 6.85 9.11 6.45
C CYS A 201 7.18 10.57 6.74
N THR A 202 6.15 11.41 6.84
CA THR A 202 6.30 12.80 7.28
C THR A 202 6.35 12.79 8.81
N PRO A 203 7.34 13.44 9.45
CA PRO A 203 7.38 13.56 10.90
C PRO A 203 6.06 14.12 11.46
N SER A 204 5.65 13.67 12.63
CA SER A 204 4.33 13.98 13.22
C SER A 204 4.05 15.48 13.42
N TYR A 205 5.08 16.30 13.53
CA TYR A 205 4.96 17.77 13.63
C TYR A 205 4.68 18.47 12.29
N PHE A 206 4.77 17.75 11.16
CA PHE A 206 4.40 18.24 9.84
C PHE A 206 3.11 17.59 9.35
N ASN A 207 2.21 18.41 8.80
CA ASN A 207 0.91 17.98 8.31
C ASN A 207 0.93 17.37 6.89
N ASP A 208 2.02 17.52 6.13
CA ASP A 208 2.18 17.00 4.76
C ASP A 208 3.68 16.91 4.39
N ALA A 209 3.98 16.25 3.27
CA ALA A 209 5.32 16.12 2.70
C ALA A 209 5.61 17.25 1.70
N ILE A 210 6.91 17.46 1.43
CA ILE A 210 7.38 18.39 0.40
C ILE A 210 7.15 17.74 -0.97
N ASP A 211 6.55 18.51 -1.86
CA ASP A 211 6.36 18.17 -3.26
C ASP A 211 7.58 18.61 -4.07
N LYS A 212 8.17 17.71 -4.84
CA LYS A 212 9.39 17.98 -5.63
C LYS A 212 9.16 18.95 -6.78
N GLU A 213 7.95 19.01 -7.33
CA GLU A 213 7.61 19.87 -8.45
C GLU A 213 7.38 21.31 -8.01
N THR A 214 6.74 21.50 -6.86
CA THR A 214 6.36 22.83 -6.35
C THR A 214 7.26 23.36 -5.23
N LEU A 215 8.07 22.48 -4.63
CA LEU A 215 8.88 22.73 -3.44
C LEU A 215 8.08 23.16 -2.20
N GLN A 216 6.75 23.02 -2.24
CA GLN A 216 5.85 23.34 -1.14
C GLN A 216 5.49 22.09 -0.35
N ARG A 217 5.21 22.24 0.95
CA ARG A 217 4.72 21.18 1.83
C ARG A 217 3.23 20.90 1.59
N LYS A 218 2.89 20.46 0.38
CA LYS A 218 1.53 20.22 -0.12
C LYS A 218 1.46 18.99 -1.03
N LEU A 219 2.35 18.01 -0.84
CA LEU A 219 2.45 16.84 -1.73
C LEU A 219 1.14 16.07 -1.81
N SER A 220 0.50 15.79 -0.68
CA SER A 220 -0.77 15.06 -0.67
C SER A 220 -1.87 15.82 -1.44
N LEU A 221 -1.93 17.16 -1.27
CA LEU A 221 -2.89 18.02 -1.96
C LEU A 221 -2.63 18.06 -3.47
N ASN A 222 -1.37 18.20 -3.87
CA ASN A 222 -0.98 18.30 -5.27
C ASN A 222 -1.20 16.98 -6.01
N ARG A 223 -0.97 15.83 -5.36
CA ARG A 223 -1.34 14.51 -5.90
C ARG A 223 -2.82 14.42 -6.22
N ALA A 224 -3.67 14.79 -5.26
CA ALA A 224 -5.12 14.81 -5.45
C ALA A 224 -5.54 15.79 -6.56
N LYS A 225 -4.91 16.97 -6.61
CA LYS A 225 -5.14 18.00 -7.63
C LYS A 225 -4.75 17.53 -9.03
N ASN A 226 -3.64 16.80 -9.18
CA ASN A 226 -3.21 16.29 -10.48
C ASN A 226 -4.13 15.19 -11.01
N VAL A 227 -4.66 14.32 -10.13
CA VAL A 227 -5.72 13.37 -10.50
C VAL A 227 -7.00 14.12 -10.91
N TYR A 228 -7.42 15.11 -10.13
CA TYR A 228 -8.56 15.97 -10.47
C TYR A 228 -8.42 16.59 -11.86
N LYS A 229 -7.26 17.22 -12.13
CA LYS A 229 -6.98 17.86 -13.40
C LYS A 229 -7.01 16.85 -14.55
N TYR A 230 -6.42 15.67 -14.37
CA TYR A 230 -6.46 14.62 -15.37
C TYR A 230 -7.89 14.21 -15.74
N LEU A 231 -8.75 14.01 -14.74
CA LEU A 231 -10.16 13.63 -14.96
C LEU A 231 -10.96 14.77 -15.63
N LEU A 232 -10.69 16.01 -15.22
CA LEU A 232 -11.29 17.20 -15.83
C LEU A 232 -10.93 17.30 -17.32
N ASP A 233 -9.64 17.15 -17.64
CA ASP A 233 -9.13 17.18 -19.02
C ASP A 233 -9.70 16.03 -19.87
N LYS A 234 -10.13 14.93 -19.23
CA LYS A 234 -10.81 13.78 -19.85
C LYS A 234 -12.35 13.92 -19.89
N GLY A 235 -12.88 15.08 -19.53
CA GLY A 235 -14.29 15.43 -19.68
C GLY A 235 -15.20 15.04 -18.51
N ILE A 236 -14.65 14.66 -17.35
CA ILE A 236 -15.48 14.49 -16.15
C ILE A 236 -15.90 15.86 -15.63
N ASN A 237 -17.21 16.06 -15.42
CA ASN A 237 -17.76 17.34 -15.01
C ASN A 237 -17.18 17.78 -13.65
N SER A 238 -16.59 18.97 -13.62
CA SER A 238 -16.00 19.59 -12.42
C SER A 238 -16.95 19.67 -11.23
N LEU A 239 -18.27 19.84 -11.46
CA LEU A 239 -19.29 19.90 -10.41
C LEU A 239 -19.43 18.59 -9.63
N ARG A 240 -19.03 17.46 -10.24
CA ARG A 240 -19.06 16.13 -9.62
C ARG A 240 -17.82 15.83 -8.79
N MET A 241 -16.80 16.68 -8.86
CA MET A 241 -15.48 16.38 -8.34
C MET A 241 -15.03 17.41 -7.31
N ARG A 242 -14.47 16.94 -6.21
CA ARG A 242 -13.75 17.75 -5.23
C ARG A 242 -12.37 17.13 -4.99
N TYR A 243 -11.42 17.87 -4.43
CA TYR A 243 -10.15 17.27 -4.02
C TYR A 243 -9.63 17.86 -2.70
N ALA A 244 -8.82 17.09 -1.96
CA ALA A 244 -8.10 17.54 -0.77
C ALA A 244 -6.83 16.72 -0.53
N GLY A 245 -5.87 17.30 0.20
CA GLY A 245 -4.70 16.59 0.73
C GLY A 245 -4.85 16.38 2.22
N TYR A 246 -4.71 15.14 2.68
CA TYR A 246 -4.84 14.77 4.11
C TYR A 246 -3.51 14.47 4.78
N GLY A 247 -2.40 14.58 4.06
CA GLY A 247 -1.09 14.36 4.65
C GLY A 247 -0.90 12.92 5.16
N ASN A 248 -0.25 12.82 6.32
CA ASN A 248 -0.02 11.58 7.08
C ASN A 248 -1.12 11.32 8.15
N LYS A 249 -2.25 12.04 8.12
CA LYS A 249 -3.27 12.00 9.21
C LYS A 249 -4.11 10.72 9.27
N PHE A 250 -4.14 9.94 8.19
CA PHE A 250 -4.95 8.72 8.09
C PHE A 250 -4.12 7.57 7.51
N PRO A 251 -3.10 7.11 8.25
CA PRO A 251 -2.33 5.94 7.83
C PRO A 251 -3.22 4.70 7.90
N LEU A 252 -3.08 3.81 6.93
CA LEU A 252 -3.79 2.53 6.89
C LEU A 252 -3.10 1.48 7.79
N GLY A 253 -1.87 1.73 8.23
CA GLY A 253 -1.11 0.80 9.06
C GLY A 253 -0.61 -0.46 8.33
N GLN A 254 -0.83 -0.52 7.02
CA GLN A 254 -0.51 -1.68 6.16
C GLN A 254 0.73 -1.45 5.27
N GLY A 255 1.54 -0.44 5.62
CA GLY A 255 2.80 -0.12 4.95
C GLY A 255 2.84 1.27 4.32
N GLU A 256 4.04 1.83 4.22
CA GLU A 256 4.27 3.20 3.79
C GLU A 256 3.78 3.50 2.36
N GLU A 257 3.74 2.51 1.46
CA GLU A 257 3.26 2.68 0.09
C GLU A 257 1.74 2.89 0.03
N LEU A 258 0.97 2.18 0.87
CA LEU A 258 -0.48 2.37 0.98
C LEU A 258 -0.83 3.73 1.62
N ASP A 259 0.12 4.32 2.33
CA ASP A 259 0.02 5.68 2.86
C ASP A 259 0.45 6.74 1.83
N ARG A 260 1.07 6.33 0.70
CA ARG A 260 1.34 7.18 -0.48
C ARG A 260 0.23 7.09 -1.52
N ARG A 261 -1.03 7.14 -1.09
CA ARG A 261 -2.19 6.89 -1.95
C ARG A 261 -2.93 8.12 -2.44
N VAL A 262 -3.75 7.90 -3.46
CA VAL A 262 -4.95 8.69 -3.72
C VAL A 262 -6.17 7.78 -3.61
N GLU A 263 -7.25 8.28 -3.01
CA GLU A 263 -8.53 7.58 -2.91
C GLU A 263 -9.68 8.50 -3.32
N PHE A 264 -10.80 7.92 -3.74
CA PHE A 264 -12.06 8.63 -3.90
C PHE A 264 -12.96 8.38 -2.70
N LEU A 265 -13.60 9.42 -2.19
CA LEU A 265 -14.71 9.33 -1.24
C LEU A 265 -15.99 9.66 -2.00
N ILE A 266 -16.92 8.71 -2.07
CA ILE A 266 -18.22 8.93 -2.70
C ILE A 266 -19.05 9.85 -1.83
N LEU A 267 -19.47 10.98 -2.39
CA LEU A 267 -20.28 11.99 -1.71
C LEU A 267 -21.77 11.80 -2.00
N LYS A 268 -22.09 11.35 -3.21
CA LYS A 268 -23.46 11.16 -3.69
C LYS A 268 -23.47 10.24 -4.92
N ILE A 269 -24.58 9.54 -5.13
CA ILE A 269 -24.87 8.71 -6.32
C ILE A 269 -26.22 9.14 -6.90
#